data_AF-A0A354B0T4-F1
#
_entry.id   AF-A0A354B0T4-F1
#
_cell.length_a   1.000
_cell.length_b   1.000
_cell.length_c   1.000
_cell.angle_alpha   90.00
_cell.angle_beta   90.00
_cell.angle_gamma   90.00
#
_symmetry.space_group_name_H-M   'P 1'
#
loop_
_entity.id
_entity.type
_entity.pdbx_description
1 polymer ?
#
loop_
_entity_poly.entity_id
_entity_poly.type
_entity_poly.pdbx_seq_one_letter_code
_entity_poly.pdbx_strand_id
1 'polypeptide(L)'
;MTTLVVTPDLEILLRLGLAVLCGLVVGMNRAHHGNTLRPNRLRVHVLVGLSACLLVLASGGDAQARSRAIQGVASGVGFLGAGEILVASRPKQTIPEVHGLTSAASIWFTAALGVTVATSTPIMAGAALLLALITLTDRDHRNDKQGDQSPGTETEKSAGNPTETTSQK
;
A
#
# COMPACT_ATOMS: atom_id res chain seq x y z
N MET A 1 -30.89 24.66 -17.11
CA MET A 1 -29.86 23.73 -16.61
C MET A 1 -28.76 24.56 -15.96
N THR A 2 -28.85 24.75 -14.65
CA THR A 2 -27.87 25.49 -13.85
C THR A 2 -26.59 24.68 -13.77
N THR A 3 -25.55 25.12 -14.46
CA THR A 3 -24.19 24.65 -14.20
C THR A 3 -23.87 25.04 -12.75
N LEU A 4 -23.77 24.05 -11.87
CA LEU A 4 -23.19 24.25 -10.54
C LEU A 4 -21.77 24.77 -10.75
N VAL A 5 -21.58 26.08 -10.64
CA VAL A 5 -20.26 26.69 -10.62
C VAL A 5 -19.69 26.32 -9.26
N VAL A 6 -18.98 25.19 -9.21
CA VAL A 6 -18.15 24.84 -8.06
C VAL A 6 -17.14 25.97 -7.92
N THR A 7 -17.13 26.64 -6.77
CA THR A 7 -16.15 27.70 -6.52
C THR A 7 -14.74 27.09 -6.53
N PRO A 8 -13.72 27.82 -7.02
CA PRO A 8 -12.36 27.30 -7.11
C PRO A 8 -11.83 26.81 -5.76
N ASP A 9 -12.23 27.46 -4.67
CA ASP A 9 -11.87 27.06 -3.30
C ASP A 9 -12.50 25.72 -2.91
N LEU A 10 -13.76 25.49 -3.31
CA LEU A 10 -14.45 24.23 -3.05
C LEU A 10 -13.84 23.09 -3.88
N GLU A 11 -13.43 23.36 -5.11
CA GLU A 11 -12.73 22.37 -5.95
C GLU A 11 -11.41 21.93 -5.30
N ILE A 12 -10.62 22.89 -4.80
CA ILE A 12 -9.38 22.61 -4.07
C ILE A 12 -9.68 21.75 -2.83
N LEU A 13 -10.68 22.12 -2.05
CA LEU A 13 -11.06 21.38 -0.84
C LEU A 13 -11.47 19.93 -1.15
N LEU A 14 -12.23 19.72 -2.24
CA LEU A 14 -12.63 18.39 -2.70
C LEU A 14 -11.43 17.56 -3.18
N ARG A 15 -10.48 18.18 -3.91
CA ARG A 15 -9.24 17.51 -4.33
C ARG A 15 -8.39 17.10 -3.13
N LEU A 16 -8.25 17.96 -2.12
CA LEU A 16 -7.54 17.62 -0.87
C LEU A 16 -8.25 16.49 -0.11
N GLY A 17 -9.58 16.54 -0.01
CA GLY A 17 -10.38 15.47 0.58
C GLY A 17 -10.19 14.14 -0.15
N LEU A 18 -10.19 14.15 -1.48
CA LEU A 18 -9.93 12.96 -2.28
C LEU A 18 -8.52 12.41 -2.08
N ALA A 19 -7.50 13.28 -1.99
CA ALA A 19 -6.13 12.85 -1.69
C ALA A 19 -6.03 12.16 -0.31
N VAL A 20 -6.74 12.68 0.70
CA VAL A 20 -6.83 12.05 2.02
C VAL A 20 -7.51 10.69 1.94
N LEU A 21 -8.63 10.57 1.22
CA LEU A 21 -9.33 9.30 1.04
C LEU A 21 -8.45 8.25 0.34
N CYS A 22 -7.76 8.64 -0.74
CA CYS A 22 -6.80 7.77 -1.42
C CYS A 22 -5.70 7.29 -0.47
N GLY A 23 -5.11 8.20 0.32
CA GLY A 23 -4.07 7.85 1.30
C GLY A 23 -4.59 6.94 2.43
N LEU A 24 -5.84 7.15 2.88
CA LEU A 24 -6.49 6.28 3.87
C LEU A 24 -6.70 4.87 3.32
N VAL A 25 -7.23 4.76 2.12
CA VAL A 25 -7.51 3.47 1.46
C VAL A 25 -6.21 2.66 1.26
N VAL A 26 -5.15 3.28 0.72
CA VAL A 26 -3.85 2.62 0.56
C VAL A 26 -3.23 2.27 1.92
N GLY A 27 -3.29 3.20 2.88
CA GLY A 27 -2.74 3.00 4.21
C GLY A 27 -3.47 1.92 5.01
N MET A 28 -4.79 1.76 4.83
CA MET A 28 -5.59 0.71 5.47
C MET A 28 -5.18 -0.66 4.94
N ASN A 29 -5.15 -0.85 3.62
CA ASN A 29 -4.68 -2.10 3.02
C ASN A 29 -3.28 -2.47 3.55
N ARG A 30 -2.39 -1.49 3.71
CA ARG A 30 -1.06 -1.75 4.26
C ARG A 30 -1.02 -1.97 5.78
N ALA A 31 -1.93 -1.37 6.54
CA ALA A 31 -2.05 -1.60 7.99
C ALA A 31 -2.49 -3.03 8.32
N HIS A 32 -3.24 -3.68 7.42
CA HIS A 32 -3.71 -5.07 7.57
C HIS A 32 -2.71 -6.13 7.12
N HIS A 33 -1.52 -5.74 6.62
CA HIS A 33 -0.48 -6.71 6.29
C HIS A 33 0.30 -7.17 7.53
N GLY A 34 -0.12 -8.33 8.06
CA GLY A 34 0.46 -9.00 9.22
C GLY A 34 -0.43 -8.91 10.46
N ASN A 35 -0.28 -9.86 11.38
CA ASN A 35 -1.10 -10.05 12.59
C ASN A 35 -0.92 -8.96 13.66
N THR A 36 -0.46 -7.76 13.29
CA THR A 36 -0.18 -6.64 14.18
C THR A 36 -0.59 -5.34 13.49
N LEU A 37 -1.69 -4.75 13.95
CA LEU A 37 -2.08 -3.41 13.50
C LEU A 37 -0.95 -2.43 13.81
N ARG A 38 -0.39 -1.82 12.77
CA ARG A 38 0.55 -0.70 12.88
C ARG A 38 -0.15 0.59 12.46
N PRO A 39 -0.93 1.23 13.35
CA PRO A 39 -1.74 2.41 13.02
C PRO A 39 -0.90 3.59 12.52
N ASN A 40 0.40 3.63 12.85
CA ASN A 40 1.31 4.67 12.37
C ASN A 40 1.53 4.63 10.85
N ARG A 41 1.34 3.47 10.19
CA ARG A 41 1.50 3.32 8.74
C ARG A 41 0.37 4.00 7.95
N LEU A 42 -0.84 4.06 8.50
CA LEU A 42 -1.98 4.75 7.87
C LEU A 42 -1.71 6.25 7.73
N ARG A 43 -1.24 6.88 8.82
CA ARG A 43 -0.99 8.33 8.88
C ARG A 43 0.04 8.76 7.85
N VAL A 44 1.11 7.97 7.66
CA VAL A 44 2.17 8.28 6.68
C VAL A 44 1.62 8.32 5.26
N HIS A 45 0.78 7.36 4.86
CA HIS A 45 0.22 7.33 3.51
C HIS A 45 -0.71 8.54 3.26
N VAL A 46 -1.56 8.88 4.24
CA VAL A 46 -2.40 10.08 4.18
C VAL A 46 -1.58 11.35 4.04
N LEU A 47 -0.57 11.54 4.90
CA LEU A 47 0.29 12.73 4.90
C LEU A 47 1.08 12.86 3.59
N VAL A 48 1.62 11.76 3.06
CA VAL A 48 2.40 11.76 1.82
C VAL A 48 1.52 12.11 0.62
N GLY A 49 0.34 11.48 0.48
CA GLY A 49 -0.59 11.76 -0.61
C GLY A 49 -1.15 13.18 -0.55
N LEU A 50 -1.54 13.64 0.63
CA LEU A 50 -2.03 15.02 0.85
C LEU A 50 -0.93 16.05 0.55
N SER A 51 0.30 15.84 1.02
CA SER A 51 1.41 16.75 0.79
C SER A 51 1.76 16.86 -0.70
N ALA A 52 1.79 15.73 -1.41
CA ALA A 52 2.02 15.71 -2.84
C ALA A 52 0.94 16.49 -3.61
N CYS A 53 -0.34 16.31 -3.21
CA CYS A 53 -1.45 17.06 -3.80
C CYS A 53 -1.32 18.57 -3.53
N LEU A 54 -1.04 18.95 -2.28
CA LEU A 54 -0.92 20.33 -1.85
C LEU A 54 0.23 21.06 -2.57
N LEU A 55 1.41 20.43 -2.69
CA LEU A 55 2.57 21.02 -3.36
C LEU A 55 2.31 21.29 -4.84
N VAL A 56 1.60 20.38 -5.52
CA VAL A 56 1.25 20.55 -6.93
C VAL A 56 0.17 21.61 -7.11
N LEU A 57 -0.86 21.66 -6.24
CA LEU A 57 -1.87 22.71 -6.28
C LEU A 57 -1.27 24.10 -5.97
N ALA A 58 -0.35 24.18 -5.02
CA ALA A 58 0.35 25.42 -4.65
C ALA A 58 1.24 25.97 -5.78
N SER A 59 1.65 25.12 -6.74
CA SER A 59 2.39 25.56 -7.93
C SER A 59 1.54 26.39 -8.93
N GLY A 60 0.21 26.36 -8.76
CA GLY A 60 -0.73 27.17 -9.54
C GLY A 60 -0.90 26.72 -11.01
N GLY A 61 -1.25 27.68 -11.86
CA GLY A 61 -1.59 27.46 -13.27
C GLY A 61 -0.38 27.23 -14.18
N ASP A 62 0.83 27.63 -13.78
CA ASP A 62 2.02 27.54 -14.61
C ASP A 62 2.49 26.09 -14.78
N ALA A 63 2.54 25.61 -16.02
CA ALA A 63 2.97 24.26 -16.35
C ALA A 63 4.42 23.98 -15.97
N GLN A 64 5.30 25.00 -16.02
CA GLN A 64 6.71 24.85 -15.66
C GLN A 64 6.89 24.74 -14.15
N ALA A 65 6.23 25.60 -13.36
CA ALA A 65 6.19 25.51 -11.90
C ALA A 65 5.62 24.16 -11.44
N ARG A 66 4.56 23.69 -12.09
CA ARG A 66 3.94 22.39 -11.79
C ARG A 66 4.88 21.23 -12.08
N SER A 67 5.57 21.24 -13.20
CA SER A 67 6.56 20.21 -13.55
C SER A 67 7.69 20.15 -12.52
N ARG A 68 8.20 21.30 -12.09
CA ARG A 68 9.21 21.39 -11.02
C ARG A 68 8.70 20.86 -9.68
N ALA A 69 7.46 21.19 -9.32
CA ALA A 69 6.83 20.68 -8.10
C ALA A 69 6.72 19.15 -8.12
N ILE A 70 6.28 18.56 -9.25
CA ILE A 70 6.19 17.11 -9.43
C ILE A 70 7.57 16.45 -9.33
N GLN A 71 8.59 17.01 -9.96
CA GLN A 71 9.97 16.52 -9.85
C GLN A 71 10.48 16.58 -8.41
N GLY A 72 10.18 17.66 -7.68
CA GLY A 72 10.51 17.81 -6.26
C GLY A 72 9.82 16.75 -5.40
N VAL A 73 8.53 16.50 -5.61
CA VAL A 73 7.76 15.44 -4.94
C VAL A 73 8.38 14.06 -5.23
N ALA A 74 8.64 13.75 -6.49
CA ALA A 74 9.25 12.48 -6.89
C ALA A 74 10.62 12.27 -6.20
N SER A 75 11.46 13.30 -6.17
CA SER A 75 12.75 13.24 -5.48
C SER A 75 12.60 13.00 -3.97
N GLY A 76 11.75 13.79 -3.30
CA GLY A 76 11.55 13.68 -1.85
C GLY A 76 10.96 12.34 -1.42
N VAL A 77 10.02 11.80 -2.20
CA VAL A 77 9.40 10.50 -1.91
C VAL A 77 10.36 9.35 -2.20
N GLY A 78 11.28 9.51 -3.16
CA GLY A 78 12.36 8.56 -3.40
C GLY A 78 13.27 8.42 -2.17
N PHE A 79 13.58 9.53 -1.50
CA PHE A 79 14.33 9.52 -0.23
C PHE A 79 13.57 8.81 0.90
N LEU A 80 12.27 9.10 1.06
CA LEU A 80 11.42 8.42 2.05
C LEU A 80 11.33 6.91 1.79
N GLY A 81 11.21 6.51 0.52
CA GLY A 81 11.18 5.11 0.11
C GLY A 81 12.50 4.39 0.42
N ALA A 82 13.63 5.00 0.09
CA ALA A 82 14.95 4.46 0.42
C ALA A 82 15.14 4.28 1.94
N GLY A 83 14.64 5.22 2.75
CA GLY A 83 14.70 5.14 4.21
C GLY A 83 13.86 4.03 4.84
N GLU A 84 12.89 3.46 4.13
CA GLU A 84 12.07 2.35 4.64
C GLU A 84 12.68 0.97 4.33
N ILE A 85 13.51 0.89 3.29
CA ILE A 85 14.16 -0.37 2.89
C ILE A 85 15.29 -0.70 3.86
N LEU A 86 15.13 -1.80 4.59
CA LEU A 86 16.12 -2.28 5.56
C LEU A 86 16.74 -3.58 5.05
N VAL A 87 18.07 -3.64 5.02
CA VAL A 87 18.82 -4.86 4.67
C VAL A 87 19.31 -5.50 5.96
N ALA A 88 18.73 -6.64 6.33
CA ALA A 88 19.18 -7.38 7.50
C ALA A 88 20.32 -8.33 7.10
N SER A 89 21.52 -8.05 7.58
CA SER A 89 22.67 -8.94 7.44
C SER A 89 22.74 -9.86 8.65
N ARG A 90 22.27 -11.11 8.52
CA ARG A 90 22.46 -12.11 9.58
C ARG A 90 23.73 -12.93 9.32
N PRO A 91 24.59 -13.17 10.34
CA PRO A 91 25.85 -13.90 10.17
C PRO A 91 25.76 -15.33 9.62
N LYS A 92 24.55 -15.91 9.54
CA LYS A 92 24.29 -17.30 9.10
C LYS A 92 23.59 -17.42 7.74
N GLN A 93 23.26 -16.32 7.08
CA GLN A 93 22.50 -16.32 5.82
C GLN A 93 23.40 -15.88 4.67
N THR A 94 23.49 -16.70 3.61
CA THR A 94 24.29 -16.41 2.41
C THR A 94 23.70 -15.28 1.56
N ILE A 95 22.41 -14.97 1.74
CA ILE A 95 21.67 -13.94 0.99
C ILE A 95 21.13 -12.90 1.99
N PRO A 96 21.42 -11.59 1.83
CA PRO A 96 20.86 -10.54 2.67
C PRO A 96 19.33 -10.48 2.53
N GLU A 97 18.61 -10.44 3.65
CA GLU A 97 17.15 -10.39 3.65
C GLU A 97 16.67 -8.93 3.60
N VAL A 98 16.08 -8.52 2.47
CA VAL A 98 15.57 -7.16 2.26
C VAL A 98 14.14 -7.06 2.77
N HIS A 99 13.94 -6.20 3.76
CA HIS A 99 12.63 -5.86 4.31
C HIS A 99 12.21 -4.47 3.83
N GLY A 100 10.90 -4.23 3.75
CA GLY A 100 10.37 -2.90 3.49
C GLY A 100 10.19 -2.52 2.01
N LEU A 101 10.66 -3.34 1.05
CA LEU A 101 10.52 -3.04 -0.38
C LEU A 101 9.08 -2.71 -0.81
N THR A 102 8.10 -3.52 -0.37
CA THR A 102 6.68 -3.26 -0.67
C THR A 102 6.17 -1.99 -0.02
N SER A 103 6.76 -1.54 1.10
CA SER A 103 6.36 -0.31 1.83
C SER A 103 6.86 0.93 1.11
N ALA A 104 8.13 0.89 0.70
CA ALA A 104 8.69 1.93 -0.13
C ALA A 104 7.83 2.12 -1.40
N ALA A 105 7.45 1.02 -2.05
CA ALA A 105 6.57 1.06 -3.22
C ALA A 105 5.18 1.66 -2.91
N SER A 106 4.56 1.32 -1.77
CA SER A 106 3.23 1.87 -1.42
C SER A 106 3.27 3.35 -1.06
N ILE A 107 4.34 3.81 -0.40
CA ILE A 107 4.57 5.24 -0.12
C ILE A 107 4.74 6.01 -1.44
N TRP A 108 5.57 5.48 -2.35
CA TRP A 108 5.76 6.06 -3.68
C TRP A 108 4.45 6.19 -4.46
N PHE A 109 3.69 5.10 -4.52
CA PHE A 109 2.40 5.08 -5.20
C PHE A 109 1.41 6.09 -4.62
N THR A 110 1.38 6.25 -3.30
CA THR A 110 0.48 7.19 -2.64
C THR A 110 0.80 8.65 -2.97
N ALA A 111 2.08 9.00 -3.08
CA ALA A 111 2.47 10.32 -3.56
C ALA A 111 2.04 10.55 -5.00
N ALA A 112 2.23 9.56 -5.87
CA ALA A 112 1.81 9.63 -7.27
C ALA A 112 0.29 9.87 -7.38
N LEU A 113 -0.52 9.19 -6.57
CA LEU A 113 -1.96 9.45 -6.50
C LEU A 113 -2.28 10.90 -6.10
N GLY A 114 -1.57 11.45 -5.11
CA GLY A 114 -1.72 12.86 -4.71
C GLY A 114 -1.43 13.84 -5.86
N VAL A 115 -0.34 13.59 -6.61
CA VAL A 115 0.00 14.36 -7.82
C VAL A 115 -1.08 14.23 -8.89
N THR A 116 -1.58 13.03 -9.14
CA THR A 116 -2.67 12.80 -10.12
C THR A 116 -3.93 13.56 -9.72
N VAL A 117 -4.32 13.54 -8.44
CA VAL A 117 -5.50 14.29 -7.95
C VAL A 117 -5.33 15.80 -8.14
N ALA A 118 -4.11 16.32 -7.97
CA ALA A 118 -3.83 17.74 -8.17
C ALA A 118 -3.78 18.16 -9.65
N THR A 119 -3.26 17.31 -10.54
CA THR A 119 -3.03 17.66 -11.95
C THR A 119 -4.20 17.38 -12.88
N SER A 120 -5.08 16.46 -12.49
CA SER A 120 -6.01 15.85 -13.44
C SER A 120 -7.41 16.47 -13.42
N THR A 121 -8.17 16.19 -14.48
CA THR A 121 -9.61 16.46 -14.55
C THR A 121 -10.35 15.55 -13.56
N PRO A 122 -11.53 15.93 -13.04
CA PRO A 122 -12.26 15.14 -12.04
C PRO A 122 -12.51 13.68 -12.48
N ILE A 123 -12.57 13.43 -13.79
CA ILE A 123 -12.69 12.08 -14.39
C ILE A 123 -11.44 11.23 -14.17
N MET A 124 -10.25 11.79 -14.36
CA MET A 124 -8.98 11.09 -14.11
C MET A 124 -8.76 10.82 -12.62
N ALA A 125 -9.19 11.75 -11.74
CA ALA A 125 -9.13 11.55 -10.31
C ALA A 125 -10.06 10.40 -9.87
N GLY A 126 -11.27 10.31 -10.46
CA GLY A 126 -12.18 9.18 -10.26
C GLY A 126 -11.61 7.86 -10.79
N ALA A 127 -11.01 7.85 -11.99
CA ALA A 127 -10.39 6.65 -12.57
C ALA A 127 -9.18 6.16 -11.74
N ALA A 128 -8.36 7.07 -11.22
CA ALA A 128 -7.23 6.74 -10.35
C ALA A 128 -7.69 6.14 -9.01
N LEU A 129 -8.77 6.67 -8.42
CA LEU A 129 -9.40 6.10 -7.22
C LEU A 129 -9.94 4.68 -7.50
N LEU A 130 -10.60 4.49 -8.64
CA LEU A 130 -11.16 3.21 -9.05
C LEU A 130 -10.08 2.16 -9.29
N LEU A 131 -8.98 2.53 -9.96
CA LEU A 131 -7.80 1.66 -10.15
C LEU A 131 -7.09 1.33 -8.83
N ALA A 132 -6.99 2.30 -7.90
CA ALA A 132 -6.47 2.05 -6.57
C ALA A 132 -7.34 1.03 -5.82
N LEU A 133 -8.67 1.17 -5.85
CA LEU A 133 -9.59 0.22 -5.23
C LEU A 133 -9.47 -1.18 -5.83
N ILE A 134 -9.47 -1.31 -7.16
CA ILE A 134 -9.29 -2.61 -7.85
C ILE A 134 -7.99 -3.30 -7.42
N THR A 135 -6.89 -2.56 -7.37
CA THR A 135 -5.57 -3.09 -7.00
C THR A 135 -5.53 -3.60 -5.56
N LEU A 136 -6.33 -3.00 -4.67
CA LEU A 136 -6.37 -3.36 -3.26
C LEU A 136 -7.35 -4.51 -2.99
N THR A 137 -8.45 -4.60 -3.75
CA THR A 137 -9.45 -5.67 -3.62
C THR A 137 -8.99 -7.00 -4.22
N ASP A 138 -8.24 -7.01 -5.32
CA ASP A 138 -7.80 -8.28 -5.97
C ASP A 138 -6.90 -9.14 -5.05
N ARG A 139 -6.22 -8.51 -4.10
CA ARG A 139 -5.37 -9.21 -3.12
C ARG A 139 -6.15 -9.96 -2.04
N ASP A 140 -7.39 -9.57 -1.77
CA ASP A 140 -8.23 -10.20 -0.75
C ASP A 140 -8.76 -11.55 -1.26
N HIS A 141 -9.19 -11.61 -2.52
CA HIS A 141 -9.71 -12.84 -3.13
C HIS A 141 -8.66 -13.91 -3.45
N ARG A 142 -7.37 -13.56 -3.58
CA ARG A 142 -6.30 -14.56 -3.77
C ARG A 142 -5.90 -15.27 -2.47
N ASN A 143 -6.11 -14.63 -1.32
CA ASN A 143 -5.75 -15.21 -0.04
C ASN A 143 -6.78 -16.24 0.44
N ASP A 144 -8.04 -16.09 0.01
CA ASP A 144 -9.13 -17.01 0.33
C ASP A 144 -9.00 -18.36 -0.41
N LYS A 145 -8.43 -18.37 -1.62
CA LYS A 145 -8.27 -19.60 -2.42
C LYS A 145 -7.06 -20.47 -2.04
N GLN A 146 -6.10 -19.95 -1.29
CA GLN A 146 -4.91 -20.70 -0.87
C GLN A 146 -5.10 -21.39 0.50
N GLY A 147 -6.16 -21.05 1.25
CA GLY A 147 -6.49 -21.65 2.55
C GLY A 147 -7.28 -22.96 2.50
N ASP A 148 -7.85 -23.32 1.34
CA ASP A 148 -8.78 -24.47 1.21
C ASP A 148 -8.16 -25.70 0.50
N GLN A 149 -6.85 -25.71 0.24
CA GLN A 149 -6.16 -26.91 -0.24
C GLN A 149 -5.09 -27.34 0.76
N SER A 150 -5.54 -27.84 1.90
CA SER A 150 -4.80 -28.83 2.68
C SER A 150 -5.76 -29.98 3.01
N PRO A 151 -5.66 -31.14 2.34
CA PRO A 151 -6.34 -32.32 2.83
C PRO A 151 -5.59 -32.81 4.09
N GLY A 152 -6.09 -32.46 5.27
CA GLY A 152 -6.09 -33.41 6.39
C GLY A 152 -7.09 -34.51 6.02
N THR A 153 -6.91 -35.78 6.34
CA THR A 153 -6.62 -36.41 7.64
C THR A 153 -6.29 -37.88 7.30
N GLU A 154 -5.47 -38.62 8.03
CA GLU A 154 -6.00 -39.58 9.01
C GLU A 154 -4.85 -40.13 9.86
N THR A 155 -4.91 -39.83 11.16
CA THR A 155 -4.20 -40.58 12.19
C THR A 155 -5.16 -41.68 12.63
N GLU A 156 -5.05 -42.87 12.07
CA GLU A 156 -5.72 -44.05 12.64
C GLU A 156 -4.75 -44.76 13.59
N LYS A 157 -5.05 -44.64 14.87
CA LYS A 157 -4.40 -45.35 15.97
C LYS A 157 -5.46 -46.28 16.56
N SER A 158 -5.30 -47.60 16.44
CA SER A 158 -5.52 -48.60 17.51
C SER A 158 -6.00 -49.97 17.00
N ALA A 159 -5.09 -50.96 16.98
CA ALA A 159 -5.25 -52.37 17.38
C ALA A 159 -3.97 -53.11 16.93
N GLY A 160 -3.23 -53.93 17.66
CA GLY A 160 -3.24 -54.47 19.01
C GLY A 160 -1.88 -55.20 19.23
N ASN A 161 -1.43 -55.32 20.48
CA ASN A 161 -0.34 -56.23 20.92
C ASN A 161 -0.91 -57.69 20.96
N PRO A 162 -0.15 -58.83 20.98
CA PRO A 162 1.22 -59.03 21.51
C PRO A 162 2.12 -60.08 20.81
N THR A 163 3.30 -60.34 21.43
CA THR A 163 4.28 -61.48 21.25
C THR A 163 5.27 -61.31 20.08
N GLU A 164 6.60 -61.54 20.14
CA GLU A 164 7.51 -62.44 20.91
C GLU A 164 8.87 -61.73 21.15
N THR A 165 9.45 -61.76 22.35
CA THR A 165 10.50 -62.68 22.84
C THR A 165 11.79 -62.78 21.99
N THR A 166 12.93 -62.34 22.56
CA THR A 166 14.19 -63.11 22.72
C THR A 166 15.51 -62.38 22.38
N SER A 167 16.39 -62.30 23.39
CA SER A 167 17.87 -62.20 23.41
C SER A 167 18.58 -60.96 22.83
N GLN A 168 19.33 -60.18 23.62
CA GLN A 168 20.69 -60.46 24.15
C GLN A 168 21.65 -60.92 23.04
N LYS A 169 22.84 -60.34 22.79
CA LYS A 169 23.85 -59.72 23.65
C LYS A 169 24.84 -58.98 22.74
#